data_AF-A0A8J6EG41-F1
#
_entry.id   AF-A0A8J6EG41-F1
#
_cell.length_a   1.000
_cell.length_b   1.000
_cell.length_c   1.000
_cell.angle_alpha   90.00
_cell.angle_beta   90.00
_cell.angle_gamma   90.00
#
_symmetry.space_group_name_H-M   'P 1'
#
loop_
_entity.id
_entity.type
_entity.pdbx_description
1 polymer ?
#
loop_
_entity_poly.entity_id
_entity_poly.type
_entity_poly.pdbx_seq_one_letter_code
_entity_poly.pdbx_strand_id
1 'polypeptide(L)'
;MVELMKFYKDQKKLHRKCVYQILVQVKEILSQLPSLVEISLDKSQQVTVCGDTHGQFYDLMNIFHLNGLPSESNPYIFNGDFVDRGSFSVEVIVTLCGFKLLYPVQFHLLRGESCDLCPQR
;
A
#
# COMPACT_ATOMS: atom_id res chain seq x y z
N MET A 1 4.76 -3.98 11.21
CA MET A 1 5.06 -3.14 10.02
C MET A 1 6.41 -2.44 10.10
N VAL A 2 6.75 -1.76 11.21
CA VAL A 2 8.04 -1.06 11.36
C VAL A 2 9.25 -1.97 11.16
N GLU A 3 9.22 -3.18 11.73
CA GLU A 3 10.28 -4.19 11.54
C GLU A 3 10.39 -4.66 10.09
N LEU A 4 9.26 -4.86 9.40
CA LEU A 4 9.22 -5.26 7.99
C LEU A 4 9.87 -4.19 7.10
N MET A 5 9.56 -2.91 7.34
CA MET A 5 10.18 -1.81 6.60
C MET A 5 11.68 -1.72 6.86
N LYS A 6 12.12 -1.90 8.11
CA LYS A 6 13.55 -1.96 8.44
C LYS A 6 14.24 -3.16 7.77
N PHE A 7 13.58 -4.31 7.72
CA PHE A 7 14.09 -5.52 7.07
C PHE A 7 14.28 -5.32 5.56
N TYR A 8 13.33 -4.67 4.88
CA TYR A 8 13.48 -4.30 3.48
C TYR A 8 14.52 -3.20 3.24
N LYS A 9 14.66 -2.26 4.18
CA LYS A 9 15.74 -1.25 4.15
C LYS A 9 17.14 -1.89 4.22
N ASP A 10 17.27 -2.99 4.95
CA ASP A 10 18.49 -3.83 4.98
C ASP A 10 18.66 -4.69 3.71
N GLN A 11 17.82 -4.51 2.68
CA GLN A 11 17.78 -5.31 1.44
C GLN A 11 17.58 -6.82 1.66
N LYS A 12 16.93 -7.19 2.77
CA LYS A 12 16.61 -8.58 3.07
C LYS A 12 15.29 -8.97 2.40
N LYS A 13 15.21 -10.24 1.97
CA LYS A 13 14.03 -10.77 1.26
C LYS A 13 13.11 -11.51 2.22
N LEU A 14 11.83 -11.14 2.21
CA LEU A 14 10.83 -11.81 3.04
C LEU A 14 10.62 -13.25 2.54
N HIS A 15 10.37 -14.17 3.47
CA HIS A 15 10.11 -15.55 3.12
C HIS A 15 8.86 -15.68 2.24
N ARG A 16 8.92 -16.51 1.18
CA ARG A 16 7.84 -16.64 0.18
C ARG A 16 6.49 -17.00 0.77
N LYS A 17 6.46 -17.83 1.82
CA LYS A 17 5.21 -18.19 2.53
C LYS A 17 4.53 -16.97 3.17
N CYS A 18 5.30 -16.06 3.76
CA CYS A 18 4.75 -14.86 4.39
C CYS A 18 4.17 -13.92 3.33
N VAL A 19 4.89 -13.73 2.21
CA VAL A 19 4.40 -12.94 1.08
C VAL A 19 3.09 -13.53 0.55
N TYR A 20 3.03 -14.86 0.36
CA TYR A 20 1.83 -15.54 -0.11
C TYR A 20 0.64 -15.33 0.84
N GLN A 21 0.85 -15.46 2.16
CA GLN A 21 -0.21 -15.24 3.15
C GLN A 21 -0.75 -13.80 3.12
N ILE A 22 0.13 -12.81 2.97
CA ILE A 22 -0.27 -11.39 2.86
C ILE A 22 -1.12 -11.18 1.61
N LEU A 23 -0.69 -11.71 0.46
CA LEU A 23 -1.40 -11.54 -0.81
C LEU A 23 -2.78 -12.21 -0.80
N VAL A 24 -2.90 -13.40 -0.22
CA VAL A 24 -4.19 -14.10 -0.11
C VAL A 24 -5.18 -13.30 0.73
N GLN A 25 -4.76 -12.81 1.90
CA GLN A 25 -5.63 -12.03 2.79
C GLN A 25 -6.02 -10.68 2.17
N VAL A 26 -5.07 -9.99 1.52
CA VAL A 26 -5.37 -8.71 0.85
C VAL A 26 -6.33 -8.92 -0.31
N LYS A 27 -6.14 -9.98 -1.10
CA LYS A 27 -7.06 -10.32 -2.19
C LYS A 27 -8.49 -10.50 -1.68
N GLU A 28 -8.66 -11.18 -0.55
CA GLU A 28 -9.97 -11.39 0.06
C GLU A 28 -10.61 -10.05 0.45
N ILE A 29 -9.89 -9.17 1.15
CA ILE A 29 -10.39 -7.83 1.53
C ILE A 29 -10.74 -7.00 0.30
N LEU A 30 -9.83 -6.91 -0.68
CA LEU A 30 -10.04 -6.09 -1.88
C LEU A 30 -11.19 -6.62 -2.75
N SER A 31 -11.42 -7.95 -2.78
CA SER A 31 -12.51 -8.55 -3.55
C SER A 31 -13.91 -8.23 -3.02
N GLN A 32 -14.00 -7.87 -1.74
CA GLN A 32 -15.26 -7.50 -1.09
C GLN A 32 -15.59 -6.01 -1.25
N LEU A 33 -14.61 -5.20 -1.67
CA LEU A 33 -14.80 -3.77 -1.84
C LEU A 33 -15.49 -3.44 -3.18
N PRO A 34 -16.40 -2.45 -3.20
CA PRO A 34 -16.95 -1.95 -4.45
C PRO A 34 -15.88 -1.26 -5.29
N SER A 35 -16.11 -1.16 -6.60
CA SER A 35 -15.20 -0.44 -7.52
C SER A 35 -15.07 1.05 -7.18
N LEU A 36 -16.11 1.65 -6.59
CA LEU A 36 -16.09 3.00 -6.05
C LEU A 36 -16.14 2.93 -4.53
N VAL A 37 -15.06 3.35 -3.87
CA VAL A 37 -14.98 3.41 -2.42
C VAL A 37 -15.28 4.84 -1.98
N GLU A 38 -16.36 5.01 -1.22
CA GLU A 38 -16.72 6.29 -0.62
C GLU A 38 -16.10 6.41 0.77
N ILE A 39 -15.39 7.52 1.00
CA ILE A 39 -14.73 7.81 2.27
C ILE A 39 -15.37 9.08 2.83
N SER A 40 -16.01 8.95 3.99
CA SER A 40 -16.55 10.09 4.74
C SER A 40 -15.50 10.59 5.71
N LEU A 41 -15.07 11.83 5.54
CA LEU A 41 -14.10 12.49 6.42
C LEU A 41 -14.80 13.56 7.25
N ASP A 42 -14.50 13.60 8.54
CA ASP A 42 -14.91 14.71 9.39
C ASP A 42 -14.09 15.96 9.05
N LYS A 43 -14.63 17.16 9.34
CA LYS A 43 -13.96 18.44 9.03
C LYS A 43 -12.59 18.63 9.70
N SER A 44 -12.32 17.89 10.78
CA SER A 44 -11.05 17.91 11.49
C SER A 44 -10.07 16.83 11.01
N GLN A 45 -10.50 15.90 10.15
CA GLN A 45 -9.67 14.83 9.64
C GLN A 45 -8.92 15.26 8.38
N GLN A 46 -7.66 14.86 8.30
CA GLN A 46 -6.80 15.06 7.14
C GLN A 46 -6.53 13.71 6.50
N VAL A 47 -6.58 13.65 5.17
CA VAL A 47 -6.22 12.45 4.39
C VAL A 47 -4.95 12.76 3.62
N THR A 48 -3.97 11.85 3.64
CA THR A 48 -2.80 11.96 2.79
C THR A 48 -3.07 11.22 1.48
N VAL A 49 -3.04 11.94 0.36
CA VAL A 49 -3.14 11.34 -0.98
C VAL A 49 -1.74 11.25 -1.59
N CYS A 50 -1.31 10.04 -1.87
CA CYS A 50 -0.05 9.73 -2.53
C CYS A 50 -0.32 9.32 -3.99
N GLY A 51 0.44 9.89 -4.92
CA GLY A 51 0.45 9.47 -6.32
C GLY A 51 1.41 8.31 -6.58
N ASP A 52 1.89 8.24 -7.82
CA ASP A 52 2.73 7.16 -8.33
C ASP A 52 4.01 6.97 -7.50
N THR A 53 4.28 5.72 -7.12
CA THR A 53 5.50 5.37 -6.36
C THR A 53 6.57 4.73 -7.24
N HIS A 54 6.18 4.12 -8.38
CA HIS A 54 7.06 3.49 -9.37
C HIS A 54 8.18 2.62 -8.77
N GLY A 55 7.86 1.79 -7.77
CA GLY A 55 8.83 0.88 -7.15
C GLY A 55 9.97 1.56 -6.38
N GLN A 56 9.83 2.84 -5.99
CA GLN A 56 10.79 3.56 -5.17
C GLN A 56 10.53 3.37 -3.67
N PHE A 57 10.99 2.25 -3.12
CA PHE A 57 10.76 1.89 -1.71
C PHE A 57 11.31 2.92 -0.70
N TYR A 58 12.48 3.51 -0.97
CA TYR A 58 13.08 4.48 -0.08
C TYR A 58 12.29 5.80 -0.01
N ASP A 59 11.69 6.21 -1.12
CA ASP A 59 10.83 7.41 -1.16
C ASP A 59 9.51 7.16 -0.42
N LEU A 60 8.94 5.95 -0.55
CA LEU A 60 7.79 5.55 0.26
C LEU A 60 8.10 5.63 1.76
N MET A 61 9.27 5.15 2.20
CA MET A 61 9.69 5.29 3.59
C MET A 61 9.84 6.75 4.01
N ASN A 62 10.32 7.62 3.11
CA ASN A 62 10.47 9.04 3.38
C ASN A 62 9.10 9.73 3.54
N ILE A 63 8.11 9.38 2.70
CA ILE A 63 6.73 9.88 2.84
C ILE A 63 6.18 9.53 4.23
N PHE A 64 6.36 8.30 4.69
CA PHE A 64 5.94 7.89 6.03
C PHE A 64 6.75 8.53 7.17
N HIS A 65 7.99 8.93 6.91
CA HIS A 65 8.79 9.65 7.89
C HIS A 65 8.33 11.11 8.02
N LEU A 66 7.98 11.76 6.90
CA LEU A 66 7.56 13.16 6.84
C LEU A 66 6.11 13.36 7.28
N ASN A 67 5.17 12.55 6.77
CA ASN A 67 3.74 12.66 7.08
C ASN A 67 3.29 11.76 8.24
N GLY A 68 4.20 10.97 8.81
CA GLY A 68 3.89 9.97 9.82
C GLY A 68 3.42 8.63 9.24
N LEU A 69 3.27 7.64 10.11
CA LEU A 69 2.83 6.30 9.69
C LEU A 69 1.31 6.26 9.49
N PRO A 70 0.81 5.36 8.62
CA PRO A 70 -0.60 5.04 8.57
C PRO A 70 -1.11 4.62 9.94
N SER A 71 -2.22 5.23 10.35
CA SER A 71 -2.90 4.96 11.62
C SER A 71 -4.38 5.31 11.49
N GLU A 72 -5.18 5.00 12.51
CA GLU A 72 -6.61 5.32 12.52
C GLU A 72 -6.88 6.83 12.37
N SER A 73 -5.97 7.67 12.86
CA SER A 73 -6.05 9.13 12.77
C SER A 73 -5.30 9.73 11.57
N ASN A 74 -4.52 8.92 10.84
CA ASN A 74 -3.75 9.35 9.66
C ASN A 74 -4.05 8.44 8.46
N PRO A 75 -5.20 8.62 7.81
CA PRO A 75 -5.60 7.85 6.65
C PRO A 75 -4.76 8.18 5.40
N TYR A 76 -4.52 7.16 4.58
CA TYR A 76 -3.75 7.26 3.34
C TYR A 76 -4.54 6.74 2.14
N ILE A 77 -4.42 7.44 1.03
CA ILE A 77 -4.94 7.02 -0.27
C ILE A 77 -3.76 6.96 -1.23
N PHE A 78 -3.46 5.78 -1.76
CA PHE A 78 -2.44 5.59 -2.78
C PHE A 78 -3.11 5.38 -4.14
N ASN A 79 -2.87 6.31 -5.06
CA ASN A 79 -3.55 6.40 -6.35
C ASN A 79 -2.81 5.68 -7.49
N GLY A 80 -2.63 4.37 -7.37
CA GLY A 80 -2.10 3.56 -8.47
C GLY A 80 -0.57 3.65 -8.69
N ASP A 81 -0.10 2.99 -9.77
CA ASP A 81 1.29 2.95 -10.24
C ASP A 81 2.33 2.67 -9.16
N PHE A 82 2.04 1.63 -8.37
CA PHE A 82 2.91 1.13 -7.31
C PHE A 82 4.12 0.36 -7.86
N VAL A 83 3.93 -0.25 -9.03
CA VAL A 83 4.84 -1.19 -9.68
C VAL A 83 5.16 -0.68 -11.09
N ASP A 84 6.27 -1.19 -11.63
CA ASP A 84 6.97 -0.76 -12.85
C ASP A 84 7.99 0.37 -12.67
N ARG A 85 9.06 0.24 -13.46
CA ARG A 85 10.28 1.07 -13.51
C ARG A 85 11.25 0.92 -12.33
N GLY A 86 10.77 0.80 -11.10
CA GLY A 86 11.62 0.68 -9.90
C GLY A 86 12.09 -0.74 -9.59
N SER A 87 13.36 -0.88 -9.19
CA SER A 87 13.96 -2.17 -8.80
C SER A 87 13.46 -2.75 -7.47
N PHE A 88 12.67 -1.99 -6.69
CA PHE A 88 12.14 -2.38 -5.37
C PHE A 88 10.60 -2.47 -5.35
N SER A 89 10.00 -2.82 -6.49
CA SER A 89 8.55 -2.91 -6.66
C SER A 89 7.90 -3.94 -5.72
N VAL A 90 8.60 -5.04 -5.41
CA VAL A 90 8.07 -6.10 -4.52
C VAL A 90 7.98 -5.61 -3.08
N GLU A 91 8.99 -4.90 -2.62
CA GLU A 91 9.06 -4.33 -1.28
C GLU A 91 7.98 -3.27 -1.08
N VAL A 92 7.74 -2.43 -2.09
CA VAL A 92 6.65 -1.45 -2.10
C VAL A 92 5.29 -2.15 -1.98
N ILE A 93 4.95 -3.05 -2.91
CA ILE A 93 3.60 -3.65 -2.93
C ILE A 93 3.33 -4.49 -1.68
N VAL A 94 4.31 -5.26 -1.19
CA VAL A 94 4.12 -6.07 0.03
C VAL A 94 3.94 -5.17 1.25
N THR A 95 4.63 -4.03 1.33
CA THR A 95 4.47 -3.07 2.41
C THR A 95 3.10 -2.40 2.37
N LEU A 96 2.65 -1.96 1.19
CA LEU A 96 1.32 -1.38 0.97
C LEU A 96 0.20 -2.38 1.32
N CYS A 97 0.33 -3.63 0.85
CA CYS A 97 -0.56 -4.72 1.21
C CYS A 97 -0.61 -4.97 2.72
N GLY A 98 0.54 -4.95 3.40
CA GLY A 98 0.61 -5.09 4.85
C GLY A 98 -0.12 -3.98 5.61
N PHE A 99 0.00 -2.73 5.16
CA PHE A 99 -0.77 -1.61 5.73
C PHE A 99 -2.26 -1.71 5.44
N LYS A 100 -2.66 -2.22 4.25
CA LYS A 100 -4.07 -2.48 3.94
C LYS A 100 -4.69 -3.54 4.85
N LEU A 101 -3.93 -4.58 5.22
CA LEU A 101 -4.37 -5.57 6.21
C LEU A 101 -4.49 -4.98 7.62
N LEU A 102 -3.56 -4.12 8.00
CA LEU A 102 -3.52 -3.54 9.33
C LEU A 102 -4.61 -2.47 9.54
N TYR A 103 -4.85 -1.65 8.50
CA TYR A 103 -5.82 -0.55 8.53
C TYR A 103 -6.75 -0.61 7.31
N PRO A 104 -7.66 -1.60 7.24
CA PRO A 104 -8.50 -1.81 6.07
C PRO A 104 -9.45 -0.63 5.78
N VAL A 105 -9.81 0.14 6.81
CA VAL A 105 -10.75 1.26 6.73
C VAL A 105 -10.06 2.58 6.40
N GLN A 106 -8.83 2.81 6.86
CA GLN A 106 -8.12 4.09 6.74
C GLN A 106 -7.03 4.09 5.67
N PHE A 107 -6.64 2.91 5.18
CA PHE A 107 -5.64 2.76 4.13
C PHE A 107 -6.29 2.29 2.84
N HIS A 108 -6.22 3.09 1.79
CA HIS A 108 -6.87 2.82 0.51
C HIS A 108 -5.85 2.69 -0.62
N LEU A 109 -6.04 1.65 -1.42
CA LEU A 109 -5.26 1.38 -2.61
C LEU A 109 -6.21 1.46 -3.80
N LEU A 110 -5.96 2.42 -4.69
CA LEU A 110 -6.68 2.54 -5.96
C LEU A 110 -5.86 1.87 -7.06
N ARG A 111 -6.57 1.36 -8.08
CA ARG A 111 -5.91 0.73 -9.22
C ARG A 111 -5.35 1.81 -10.15
N GLY A 112 -4.06 1.73 -10.45
CA GLY A 112 -3.40 2.52 -11.51
C GLY A 112 -3.27 1.74 -12.82
N GLU A 113 -2.80 2.42 -13.85
CA GLU A 113 -2.62 1.89 -15.20
C GLU A 113 -1.56 0.78 -15.25
N SER A 114 -0.44 0.95 -14.54
CA SER A 114 0.65 -0.06 -14.53
C SER A 114 0.28 -1.38 -13.84
N CYS A 115 -0.87 -1.44 -13.17
CA CYS A 115 -1.43 -2.67 -12.60
C CYS A 115 -2.31 -3.39 -13.64
N ASP A 116 -1.69 -3.86 -14.73
CA ASP A 116 -2.32 -4.64 -15.80
C ASP A 116 -2.45 -6.15 -15.49
N LEU A 117 -2.24 -6.56 -14.23
CA LEU A 117 -2.42 -7.95 -13.81
C LEU A 117 -3.89 -8.40 -13.66
N CYS A 118 -4.85 -7.49 -13.82
CA CYS A 118 -6.26 -7.84 -13.89
C CYS A 118 -6.76 -7.64 -15.33
N PRO A 119 -7.13 -8.72 -16.05
CA PRO A 119 -7.77 -8.55 -17.35
C PRO A 119 -9.00 -7.64 -17.17
N GLN A 120 -9.05 -6.55 -17.92
CA GLN A 120 -10.33 -5.90 -18.16
C GLN A 120 -11.20 -6.93 -18.88
N ARG A 121 -12.39 -7.16 -18.32
CA ARG A 121 -13.43 -8.11 -18.73
C ARG A 121 -13.34 -8.67 -20.15
#